data_AF-A0A7C5WI37-F1
#
_entry.id   AF-A0A7C5WI37-F1
#
_cell.length_a   1.000
_cell.length_b   1.000
_cell.length_c   1.000
_cell.angle_alpha   90.00
_cell.angle_beta   90.00
_cell.angle_gamma   90.00
#
_symmetry.space_group_name_H-M   'P 1'
#
loop_
_entity.id
_entity.type
_entity.pdbx_description
1 polymer ?
#
loop_
_entity_poly.entity_id
_entity_poly.type
_entity_poly.pdbx_seq_one_letter_code
_entity_poly.pdbx_strand_id
1 'polypeptide(L)'
;MKSTLIEMMTAMMPYMRPLVWVVAAAFVLALIGAFAFPKNPLARLARAVVLAGAVFFLSAQAMGAWLGAKPSINFGDAAKFEFILVPFWQVGLAALIGWALLRGLAGRKAARA
;
A
#
# COMPACT_ATOMS: atom_id res chain seq x y z
N MET A 1 -19.13 19.54 -3.33
CA MET A 1 -17.93 18.88 -2.77
C MET A 1 -18.02 17.35 -2.79
N LYS A 2 -19.07 16.72 -2.26
CA LYS A 2 -19.20 15.25 -2.31
C LYS A 2 -19.21 14.68 -3.74
N SER A 3 -19.89 15.35 -4.69
CA SER A 3 -19.88 14.96 -6.12
C SER A 3 -18.46 14.92 -6.69
N THR A 4 -17.70 16.00 -6.52
CA THR A 4 -16.31 16.10 -6.98
C THR A 4 -15.42 15.02 -6.36
N LEU A 5 -15.59 14.71 -5.06
CA LEU A 5 -14.84 13.64 -4.41
C LEU A 5 -15.19 12.25 -4.98
N ILE A 6 -16.46 12.02 -5.28
CA ILE A 6 -16.91 10.77 -5.90
C ILE A 6 -16.33 10.65 -7.32
N GLU A 7 -16.35 11.72 -8.11
CA GLU A 7 -15.74 11.77 -9.45
C GLU A 7 -14.22 11.50 -9.40
N MET A 8 -13.52 12.05 -8.41
CA MET A 8 -12.11 11.72 -8.19
C MET A 8 -11.92 10.25 -7.82
N MET A 9 -12.74 9.71 -6.92
CA MET A 9 -12.67 8.30 -6.54
C MET A 9 -12.90 7.36 -7.74
N THR A 10 -13.89 7.67 -8.59
CA THR A 10 -14.19 6.86 -9.76
C THR A 10 -13.07 6.94 -10.79
N ALA A 11 -12.49 8.12 -11.03
CA ALA A 11 -11.34 8.31 -11.89
C ALA A 11 -10.09 7.54 -11.39
N MET A 12 -9.95 7.38 -10.08
CA MET A 12 -8.84 6.65 -9.48
C MET A 12 -9.00 5.12 -9.48
N MET A 13 -10.23 4.58 -9.64
CA MET A 13 -10.49 3.13 -9.56
C MET A 13 -9.58 2.26 -10.44
N PRO A 14 -9.31 2.60 -11.72
CA PRO A 14 -8.45 1.78 -12.58
C PRO A 14 -7.00 1.65 -12.07
N TYR A 15 -6.54 2.66 -11.32
CA TYR A 15 -5.18 2.73 -10.82
C TYR A 15 -4.99 2.04 -9.46
N MET A 16 -6.07 1.66 -8.77
CA MET A 16 -5.98 1.06 -7.43
C MET A 16 -5.25 -0.27 -7.42
N ARG A 17 -5.54 -1.15 -8.39
CA ARG A 17 -4.86 -2.45 -8.49
C ARG A 17 -3.37 -2.30 -8.86
N PRO A 18 -2.98 -1.51 -9.88
CA PRO A 18 -1.56 -1.19 -10.12
C PRO A 18 -0.86 -0.62 -8.90
N LEU A 19 -1.51 0.27 -8.14
CA LEU A 19 -0.93 0.89 -6.96
C LEU A 19 -0.58 -0.13 -5.87
N VAL A 20 -1.40 -1.16 -5.65
CA VAL A 20 -1.05 -2.25 -4.71
C VAL A 20 0.24 -2.93 -5.13
N TRP A 21 0.40 -3.22 -6.42
CA TRP A 21 1.61 -3.86 -6.94
C TRP A 21 2.84 -2.96 -6.80
N VAL A 22 2.69 -1.65 -6.97
CA VAL A 22 3.77 -0.69 -6.69
C VAL A 22 4.19 -0.75 -5.22
N VAL A 23 3.22 -0.76 -4.29
CA VAL A 23 3.49 -0.87 -2.85
C VAL A 23 4.15 -2.21 -2.52
N ALA A 24 3.69 -3.31 -3.12
CA ALA A 24 4.28 -4.64 -2.94
C ALA A 24 5.71 -4.72 -3.48
N ALA A 25 5.97 -4.18 -4.67
CA ALA A 25 7.31 -4.10 -5.23
C ALA A 25 8.25 -3.26 -4.36
N ALA A 26 7.77 -2.11 -3.86
CA ALA A 26 8.51 -1.28 -2.93
C ALA A 26 8.82 -2.03 -1.62
N PHE A 27 7.90 -2.84 -1.11
CA PHE A 27 8.15 -3.68 0.06
C PHE A 27 9.28 -4.69 -0.19
N VAL A 28 9.28 -5.38 -1.33
CA VAL A 28 10.34 -6.33 -1.70
C VAL A 28 11.69 -5.62 -1.82
N LEU A 29 11.76 -4.48 -2.51
CA LEU A 29 12.98 -3.68 -2.64
C LEU A 29 13.50 -3.19 -1.28
N ALA A 30 12.60 -2.73 -0.42
CA ALA A 30 12.93 -2.34 0.93
C ALA A 30 13.44 -3.50 1.79
N LEU A 31 12.87 -4.70 1.62
CA LEU A 31 13.27 -5.90 2.32
C LEU A 31 14.70 -6.31 1.92
N ILE A 32 14.96 -6.44 0.62
CA ILE A 32 16.30 -6.72 0.08
C ILE A 32 17.30 -5.67 0.58
N GLY A 33 16.93 -4.39 0.49
CA GLY A 33 17.75 -3.28 0.96
C GLY A 33 18.05 -3.34 2.47
N ALA A 34 17.07 -3.72 3.30
CA ALA A 34 17.28 -3.89 4.74
C ALA A 34 18.27 -5.02 5.06
N PHE A 35 18.33 -6.07 4.24
CA PHE A 35 19.26 -7.19 4.44
C PHE A 35 20.64 -6.98 3.83
N ALA A 36 20.72 -6.51 2.59
CA ALA A 36 21.95 -6.43 1.81
C ALA A 36 22.64 -5.06 1.91
N PHE A 37 21.88 -3.95 2.01
CA PHE A 37 22.41 -2.59 1.91
C PHE A 37 21.69 -1.60 2.86
N PRO A 38 21.84 -1.73 4.19
CA PRO A 38 21.02 -1.01 5.17
C PRO A 38 21.15 0.53 5.10
N LYS A 39 22.28 1.04 4.57
CA LYS A 39 22.55 2.48 4.40
C LYS A 39 22.11 3.03 3.02
N ASN A 40 21.61 2.19 2.11
CA ASN A 40 21.27 2.60 0.75
C ASN A 40 20.06 3.56 0.71
N PRO A 41 20.14 4.71 0.02
CA PRO A 41 19.04 5.67 -0.10
C PRO A 41 17.80 5.08 -0.81
N LEU A 42 17.97 4.19 -1.78
CA LEU A 42 16.86 3.53 -2.48
C LEU A 42 16.05 2.63 -1.53
N ALA A 43 16.71 1.91 -0.63
CA ALA A 43 16.05 1.11 0.40
C ALA A 43 15.26 1.97 1.40
N ARG A 44 15.70 3.22 1.63
CA ARG A 44 14.98 4.19 2.46
C ARG A 44 13.76 4.75 1.73
N LEU A 45 13.92 5.10 0.45
CA LEU A 45 12.81 5.55 -0.40
C LEU A 45 11.75 4.45 -0.54
N ALA A 46 12.15 3.22 -0.82
CA ALA A 46 11.24 2.08 -0.93
C ALA A 46 10.42 1.88 0.35
N ARG A 47 11.05 1.98 1.53
CA ARG A 47 10.32 1.96 2.82
C ARG A 47 9.34 3.13 2.95
N ALA A 48 9.73 4.33 2.53
CA ALA A 48 8.83 5.48 2.56
C ALA A 48 7.63 5.29 1.63
N VAL A 49 7.81 4.69 0.45
CA VAL A 49 6.72 4.33 -0.48
C VAL A 49 5.76 3.33 0.16
N VAL A 50 6.26 2.31 0.87
CA VAL A 50 5.39 1.37 1.60
C VAL A 50 4.54 2.09 2.65
N LEU A 51 5.14 3.01 3.42
CA LEU A 51 4.41 3.81 4.41
C LEU A 51 3.37 4.72 3.75
N ALA A 52 3.75 5.40 2.66
CA ALA A 52 2.84 6.26 1.91
C ALA A 52 1.65 5.45 1.37
N GLY A 53 1.89 4.25 0.84
CA GLY A 53 0.85 3.32 0.42
C GLY A 53 -0.08 2.92 1.56
N ALA A 54 0.48 2.58 2.72
CA ALA A 54 -0.31 2.25 3.91
C ALA A 54 -1.24 3.39 4.32
N VAL A 55 -0.69 4.61 4.45
CA VAL A 55 -1.46 5.81 4.79
C VAL A 55 -2.53 6.09 3.74
N PHE A 56 -2.18 5.97 2.46
CA PHE A 56 -3.11 6.17 1.35
C PHE A 56 -4.32 5.24 1.44
N PHE A 57 -4.11 3.92 1.54
CA PHE A 57 -5.21 2.96 1.56
C PHE A 57 -6.10 3.08 2.81
N LEU A 58 -5.50 3.36 3.98
CA LEU A 58 -6.27 3.62 5.20
C LEU A 58 -7.10 4.90 5.09
N SER A 59 -6.52 5.96 4.55
CA SER A 59 -7.21 7.24 4.33
C SER A 59 -8.33 7.10 3.31
N ALA A 60 -8.09 6.38 2.22
CA ALA A 60 -9.09 6.10 1.19
C ALA A 60 -10.25 5.24 1.73
N GLN A 61 -9.96 4.26 2.60
CA GLN A 61 -11.02 3.52 3.30
C GLN A 61 -11.87 4.47 4.17
N ALA A 62 -11.23 5.30 4.98
CA ALA A 62 -11.93 6.23 5.89
C ALA A 62 -12.79 7.22 5.11
N MET A 63 -12.25 7.79 4.03
CA MET A 63 -12.99 8.71 3.15
C MET A 63 -14.17 8.01 2.48
N GLY A 64 -13.96 6.79 1.96
CA GLY A 64 -15.04 6.01 1.37
C GLY A 64 -16.15 5.72 2.37
N ALA A 65 -15.81 5.33 3.60
CA ALA A 65 -16.79 5.10 4.66
C ALA A 65 -17.58 6.37 5.00
N TRP A 66 -16.92 7.53 5.07
CA TRP A 66 -17.57 8.83 5.30
C TRP A 66 -18.53 9.22 4.16
N LEU A 67 -18.24 8.81 2.93
CA LEU A 67 -19.09 9.00 1.76
C LEU A 67 -20.17 7.91 1.61
N GLY A 68 -20.24 6.93 2.51
CA GLY A 68 -21.18 5.81 2.45
C GLY A 68 -20.79 4.70 1.46
N ALA A 69 -19.56 4.72 0.95
CA ALA A 69 -19.01 3.69 0.07
C ALA A 69 -18.27 2.60 0.85
N LYS A 70 -18.05 1.44 0.20
CA LYS A 70 -17.21 0.34 0.71
C LYS A 70 -16.02 0.10 -0.23
N PRO A 71 -14.93 0.88 -0.11
CA PRO A 71 -13.76 0.75 -0.99
C PRO A 71 -13.14 -0.64 -0.92
N SER A 72 -12.96 -1.26 -2.09
CA SER A 72 -12.33 -2.57 -2.23
C SER A 72 -11.65 -2.71 -3.58
N ILE A 73 -10.64 -3.59 -3.66
CA ILE A 73 -9.90 -3.91 -4.87
C ILE A 73 -10.31 -5.30 -5.32
N ASN A 74 -10.66 -5.45 -6.60
CA ASN A 74 -10.90 -6.75 -7.19
C ASN A 74 -9.58 -7.43 -7.61
N PHE A 75 -9.26 -8.54 -6.98
CA PHE A 75 -8.15 -9.43 -7.33
C PHE A 75 -8.57 -10.64 -8.17
N GLY A 76 -9.87 -10.82 -8.42
CA GLY A 76 -10.37 -11.89 -9.26
C GLY A 76 -10.08 -11.72 -10.74
N ASP A 77 -10.35 -12.78 -11.51
CA ASP A 77 -10.20 -12.80 -12.96
C ASP A 77 -11.49 -12.36 -13.65
N ALA A 78 -11.43 -11.21 -14.31
CA ALA A 78 -12.55 -10.66 -15.06
C ALA A 78 -12.97 -11.57 -16.24
N ALA A 79 -12.04 -12.35 -16.81
CA ALA A 79 -12.34 -13.29 -17.89
C ALA A 79 -13.12 -14.52 -17.41
N LYS A 80 -13.11 -14.78 -16.11
CA LYS A 80 -13.80 -15.92 -15.47
C LYS A 80 -14.95 -15.50 -14.57
N PHE A 81 -15.32 -14.22 -14.57
CA PHE A 81 -16.33 -13.64 -13.69
C PHE A 81 -16.06 -13.89 -12.19
N GLU A 82 -14.78 -13.99 -11.82
CA GLU A 82 -14.37 -14.13 -10.42
C GLU A 82 -14.18 -12.75 -9.79
N PHE A 83 -14.78 -12.55 -8.62
CA PHE A 83 -14.68 -11.30 -7.86
C PHE A 83 -14.11 -11.59 -6.47
N ILE A 84 -12.84 -11.26 -6.29
CA ILE A 84 -12.16 -11.35 -5.00
C ILE A 84 -11.96 -9.92 -4.51
N LEU A 85 -12.97 -9.40 -3.80
CA LEU A 85 -12.96 -8.04 -3.28
C LEU A 85 -12.22 -7.97 -1.96
N VAL A 86 -11.05 -7.35 -1.96
CA VAL A 86 -10.26 -7.11 -0.76
C VAL A 86 -10.48 -5.66 -0.31
N PRO A 87 -10.98 -5.43 0.91
CA PRO A 87 -11.16 -4.09 1.45
C PRO A 87 -9.85 -3.30 1.53
N PHE A 88 -9.89 -1.99 1.28
CA PHE A 88 -8.69 -1.14 1.30
C PHE A 88 -7.99 -1.15 2.66
N TRP A 89 -8.74 -1.26 3.77
CA TRP A 89 -8.13 -1.35 5.10
C TRP A 89 -7.21 -2.56 5.26
N GLN A 90 -7.53 -3.71 4.64
CA GLN A 90 -6.69 -4.91 4.73
C GLN A 90 -5.35 -4.65 4.03
N VAL A 91 -5.39 -4.02 2.85
CA VAL A 91 -4.19 -3.63 2.11
C VAL A 91 -3.38 -2.61 2.91
N GLY A 92 -4.04 -1.59 3.44
CA GLY A 92 -3.41 -0.54 4.25
C GLY A 92 -2.74 -1.07 5.50
N LEU A 93 -3.40 -1.94 6.26
CA LEU A 93 -2.82 -2.59 7.44
C LEU A 93 -1.68 -3.53 7.08
N ALA A 94 -1.80 -4.33 6.02
CA ALA A 94 -0.72 -5.20 5.57
C ALA A 94 0.54 -4.39 5.21
N ALA A 95 0.39 -3.28 4.49
CA ALA A 95 1.48 -2.37 4.17
C ALA A 95 2.07 -1.70 5.43
N LEU A 96 1.23 -1.29 6.39
CA LEU A 96 1.68 -0.67 7.64
C LEU A 96 2.49 -1.65 8.50
N ILE A 97 2.01 -2.88 8.65
CA ILE A 97 2.71 -3.96 9.36
C ILE A 97 4.03 -4.26 8.65
N GLY A 98 4.00 -4.40 7.32
CA GLY A 98 5.20 -4.61 6.52
C GLY A 98 6.24 -3.49 6.73
N TRP A 99 5.81 -2.24 6.73
CA TRP A 99 6.69 -1.10 7.02
C TRP A 99 7.28 -1.15 8.43
N ALA A 100 6.47 -1.47 9.44
CA ALA A 100 6.93 -1.57 10.83
C ALA A 100 8.01 -2.65 10.98
N LEU A 101 7.82 -3.81 10.32
CA LEU A 101 8.82 -4.88 10.27
C LEU A 101 10.11 -4.42 9.58
N LEU A 102 10.01 -3.75 8.43
CA LEU A 102 11.17 -3.21 7.70
C LEU A 102 11.95 -2.18 8.53
N ARG A 103 11.26 -1.33 9.30
CA ARG A 103 11.87 -0.35 10.20
C ARG A 103 12.62 -1.06 11.33
N GLY A 104 12.02 -2.06 11.96
CA GLY A 104 12.65 -2.85 13.02
C GLY A 104 13.89 -3.60 12.54
N LEU A 105 13.83 -4.24 11.37
CA LEU A 105 14.94 -4.96 10.77
C LEU A 105 16.13 -4.05 10.44
N ALA A 106 15.87 -2.92 9.77
CA ALA A 106 16.91 -1.98 9.38
C ALA A 106 17.57 -1.30 10.60
N GLY A 107 16.80 -0.96 11.64
CA GLY A 107 17.33 -0.41 12.89
C GLY A 107 18.28 -1.36 13.61
N ARG A 108 17.94 -2.65 13.67
CA ARG A 108 18.81 -3.68 14.26
C ARG A 108 20.11 -3.87 13.49
N LYS A 109 20.08 -3.84 12.15
CA LYS A 109 21.30 -3.99 11.34
C LYS A 109 22.20 -2.75 11.39
N ALA A 110 21.62 -1.55 11.38
CA ALA A 110 22.40 -0.32 11.51
C ALA A 110 23.13 -0.22 12.87
N ALA A 111 22.58 -0.80 13.94
CA ALA A 111 23.23 -0.84 15.25
C ALA A 111 24.36 -1.89 15.36
N ARG A 112 24.46 -2.83 14.40
CA ARG A 112 25.46 -3.92 14.40
C ARG A 112 26.60 -3.71 13.39
N ALA A 113 26.55 -2.65 12.57
CA ALA A 113 27.47 -2.41 11.45
C ALA A 113 28.09 -1.02 11.54
#